data_AF-A0A1T5C028-F1
#
_entry.id   AF-A0A1T5C028-F1
#
_cell.length_a   1.000
_cell.length_b   1.000
_cell.length_c   1.000
_cell.angle_alpha   90.00
_cell.angle_beta   90.00
_cell.angle_gamma   90.00
#
_symmetry.space_group_name_H-M   'P 1'
#
loop_
_entity.id
_entity.type
_entity.pdbx_description
1 polymer ?
#
loop_
_entity_poly.entity_id
_entity_poly.type
_entity_poly.pdbx_seq_one_letter_code
_entity_poly.pdbx_strand_id
1 'polypeptide(L)'
;MDLKGVLVRHKVFGEGVIKQNDDQYLTVTFSEEDKKFVFPDALENFLTIIDFNIASAIDVEIQKMKQLESEKMRAQNEMMKKVQPSQSSTHHVGQPTQREEQVFSWSSTFDLSSLMEEFFPKRETLLNIKRDQESQVKQIIEKRNIEYLVHFTRLDNLHSILQNGLVPVSIQQKMKIPSIHNDEQRIDMKLDCTSCSVGFPNYKLFYTFREYKYPGTRWVIIVLDKDVLFSPTNIAYYCHTNAAGIFPRISSAKELCTANAFENMFCDSITTKENKLIQRESLKINDSITTDPQAEILISDIIDTNYIGCICFQNQQDIDDYIQQNGSEVINNYEHKIVPGFFDARKDYMFWKKE
;
A
#
# COMPACT_ATOMS: atom_id res chain seq x y z
N MET A 1 12.41 16.83 6.98
CA MET A 1 12.01 15.55 6.35
C MET A 1 12.64 14.42 7.15
N ASP A 2 11.97 13.31 7.45
CA ASP A 2 12.62 12.12 8.02
C ASP A 2 12.68 11.06 6.92
N LEU A 3 13.89 10.71 6.51
CA LEU A 3 14.16 9.80 5.40
C LEU A 3 14.70 8.45 5.89
N LYS A 4 14.76 8.24 7.20
CA LYS A 4 15.29 7.03 7.78
C LYS A 4 14.49 5.80 7.36
N GLY A 5 15.18 4.77 6.87
CA GLY A 5 14.59 3.52 6.40
C GLY A 5 14.23 3.52 4.92
N VAL A 6 14.34 4.66 4.21
CA VAL A 6 14.07 4.72 2.77
C VAL A 6 15.14 3.96 1.98
N LEU A 7 14.68 3.14 1.03
CA LEU A 7 15.53 2.41 0.09
C LEU A 7 15.97 3.31 -1.06
N VAL A 8 17.27 3.36 -1.27
CA VAL A 8 17.92 4.13 -2.33
C VAL A 8 18.87 3.27 -3.14
N ARG A 9 19.15 3.69 -4.37
CA ARG A 9 20.11 3.07 -5.27
C ARG A 9 21.14 4.10 -5.70
N HIS A 10 22.41 3.78 -5.50
CA HIS A 10 23.55 4.57 -5.97
C HIS A 10 24.22 3.85 -7.15
N LYS A 11 24.61 4.59 -8.19
CA LYS A 11 25.21 4.02 -9.42
C LYS A 11 26.47 3.18 -9.16
N VAL A 12 27.24 3.52 -8.13
CA VAL A 12 28.50 2.85 -7.78
C VAL A 12 28.35 1.91 -6.59
N PHE A 13 27.49 2.22 -5.62
CA PHE A 13 27.42 1.50 -4.34
C PHE A 13 26.23 0.53 -4.26
N GLY A 14 25.41 0.46 -5.31
CA GLY A 14 24.26 -0.43 -5.35
C GLY A 14 23.11 0.06 -4.48
N GLU A 15 22.34 -0.86 -3.91
CA GLU A 15 21.20 -0.55 -3.06
C GLU A 15 21.62 -0.28 -1.62
N GLY A 16 20.99 0.69 -0.99
CA GLY A 16 21.29 1.13 0.37
C GLY A 16 20.06 1.63 1.09
N VAL A 17 20.18 1.75 2.41
CA VAL A 17 19.11 2.24 3.29
C VAL A 17 19.58 3.50 3.99
N ILE A 18 18.77 4.56 3.95
CA ILE A 18 19.06 5.79 4.68
C ILE A 18 18.97 5.49 6.19
N LYS A 19 20.08 5.67 6.90
CA LYS A 19 20.20 5.38 8.34
C LYS A 19 19.96 6.61 9.21
N GLN A 20 20.38 7.77 8.71
CA GLN A 20 20.21 9.08 9.34
C GLN A 20 20.07 10.13 8.26
N ASN A 21 19.30 11.17 8.55
CA ASN A 21 19.27 12.36 7.73
C ASN A 21 19.19 13.60 8.63
N ASP A 22 19.96 14.62 8.25
CA ASP A 22 19.90 15.97 8.81
C ASP A 22 19.67 16.98 7.68
N ASP A 23 19.67 18.27 8.01
CA ASP A 23 19.37 19.34 7.04
C ASP A 23 20.46 19.50 5.96
N GLN A 24 21.67 18.98 6.20
CA GLN A 24 22.81 19.10 5.28
C GLN A 24 23.24 17.76 4.67
N TYR A 25 22.93 16.64 5.31
CA TYR A 25 23.50 15.35 4.97
C TYR A 25 22.56 14.15 5.12
N LEU A 26 22.75 13.18 4.23
CA LEU A 26 22.20 11.83 4.33
C LEU A 26 23.32 10.85 4.67
N THR A 27 23.09 9.99 5.67
CA THR A 27 23.93 8.81 5.91
C THR A 27 23.20 7.57 5.40
N VAL A 28 23.80 6.89 4.42
CA VAL A 28 23.23 5.70 3.78
C VAL A 28 24.15 4.51 4.04
N THR A 29 23.57 3.40 4.47
CA THR A 29 24.30 2.14 4.65
C THR A 29 24.21 1.31 3.36
N PHE A 30 25.36 0.97 2.78
CA PHE A 30 25.50 0.07 1.62
C PHE A 30 26.37 -1.13 2.00
N SER A 31 25.88 -2.36 1.85
CA SER A 31 26.69 -3.59 2.02
C SER A 31 27.65 -3.57 3.22
N GLU A 32 27.16 -3.09 4.38
CA GLU A 32 27.86 -2.91 5.67
C GLU A 32 28.74 -1.66 5.87
N GLU A 33 28.83 -0.75 4.90
CA GLU A 33 29.52 0.54 5.04
C GLU A 33 28.55 1.73 5.05
N ASP A 34 28.78 2.67 5.97
CA ASP A 34 28.07 3.96 6.00
C ASP A 34 28.75 4.98 5.08
N LYS A 35 27.99 5.61 4.18
CA LYS A 35 28.43 6.70 3.30
C LYS A 35 27.59 7.95 3.56
N LYS A 36 28.24 9.12 3.57
CA LYS A 36 27.61 10.42 3.83
C LYS A 36 27.50 11.23 2.53
N PHE A 37 26.33 11.78 2.24
CA PHE A 37 26.03 12.57 1.03
C PHE A 37 25.42 13.91 1.40
N VAL A 38 25.56 14.91 0.55
CA VAL A 38 24.99 16.27 0.76
C VAL A 38 23.51 16.29 0.36
N PHE A 39 22.63 16.72 1.25
CA PHE A 39 21.20 16.87 0.99
C PHE A 39 20.88 18.33 0.57
N PRO A 40 19.96 18.57 -0.39
CA PRO A 40 19.21 17.60 -1.20
C PRO A 40 19.95 17.08 -2.45
N ASP A 41 21.10 17.65 -2.80
CA ASP A 41 21.85 17.38 -4.05
C ASP A 41 22.12 15.89 -4.32
N ALA A 42 22.27 15.11 -3.26
CA ALA A 42 22.43 13.66 -3.29
C ALA A 42 21.31 12.96 -4.04
N LEU A 43 20.06 13.37 -3.81
CA LEU A 43 18.87 12.72 -4.36
C LEU A 43 18.62 13.08 -5.83
N GLU A 44 19.23 14.15 -6.31
CA GLU A 44 19.14 14.53 -7.73
C GLU A 44 20.22 13.87 -8.59
N ASN A 45 21.42 13.71 -8.02
CA ASN A 45 22.61 13.37 -8.81
C ASN A 45 23.16 11.97 -8.53
N PHE A 46 22.97 11.46 -7.32
CA PHE A 46 23.74 10.31 -6.82
C PHE A 46 22.86 9.17 -6.32
N LEU A 47 21.70 9.46 -5.73
CA LEU A 47 20.81 8.51 -5.08
C LEU A 47 19.45 8.52 -5.77
N THR A 48 19.05 7.38 -6.31
CA THR A 48 17.69 7.16 -6.83
C THR A 48 16.87 6.44 -5.80
N ILE A 49 15.71 6.98 -5.46
CA ILE A 49 14.81 6.32 -4.52
C ILE A 49 14.10 5.18 -5.26
N ILE A 50 14.07 4.01 -4.65
CA ILE A 50 13.55 2.79 -5.30
C ILE A 50 12.03 2.84 -5.38
N ASP A 51 11.37 3.39 -4.36
CA ASP A 51 9.93 3.59 -4.34
C ASP A 51 9.54 4.84 -5.14
N PHE A 52 8.75 4.63 -6.20
CA PHE A 52 8.32 5.69 -7.13
C PHE A 52 7.48 6.78 -6.45
N ASN A 53 6.66 6.41 -5.46
CA ASN A 53 5.82 7.37 -4.75
C ASN A 53 6.67 8.20 -3.78
N ILE A 54 7.66 7.58 -3.12
CA ILE A 54 8.62 8.28 -2.27
C ILE A 54 9.52 9.19 -3.11
N ALA A 55 9.96 8.72 -4.28
CA ALA A 55 10.75 9.51 -5.23
C ALA A 55 9.99 10.77 -5.67
N SER A 56 8.74 10.62 -6.11
CA SER A 56 7.94 11.76 -6.58
C SER A 56 7.65 12.77 -5.47
N ALA A 57 7.38 12.32 -4.23
CA ALA A 57 7.14 13.21 -3.10
C ALA A 57 8.41 14.00 -2.71
N ILE A 58 9.57 13.36 -2.77
CA ILE A 58 10.86 14.00 -2.51
C ILE A 58 11.22 14.98 -3.61
N ASP A 59 10.96 14.64 -4.88
CA ASP A 59 11.18 15.56 -6.00
C ASP A 59 10.33 16.82 -5.84
N VAL A 60 9.05 16.70 -5.44
CA VAL A 60 8.19 17.86 -5.17
C VAL A 60 8.76 18.74 -4.06
N GLU A 61 9.31 18.13 -3.00
CA GLU A 61 9.90 18.88 -1.89
C GLU A 61 11.20 19.58 -2.30
N ILE A 62 12.07 18.89 -3.06
CA ILE A 62 13.31 19.48 -3.56
C ILE A 62 13.00 20.66 -4.50
N GLN A 63 11.98 20.55 -5.35
CA GLN A 63 11.54 21.67 -6.21
C GLN A 63 11.03 22.86 -5.40
N LYS A 64 10.29 22.61 -4.31
CA LYS A 64 9.85 23.69 -3.40
C LYS A 64 11.03 24.36 -2.69
N MET A 65 12.00 23.58 -2.22
CA MET A 65 13.22 24.11 -1.61
C MET A 65 13.98 25.05 -2.57
N LYS A 66 14.14 24.60 -3.83
CA LYS A 66 14.77 25.39 -4.89
C LYS A 66 13.99 26.66 -5.22
N GLN A 67 12.67 26.57 -5.30
CA GLN A 67 11.83 27.73 -5.57
C GLN A 67 11.96 28.76 -4.44
N LEU A 68 11.90 28.32 -3.19
CA LEU A 68 12.02 29.18 -2.01
C LEU A 68 13.40 29.84 -1.92
N GLU A 69 14.47 29.11 -2.24
CA GLU A 69 15.83 29.65 -2.29
C GLU A 69 15.96 30.70 -3.41
N SER A 70 15.39 30.43 -4.58
CA SER A 70 15.38 31.39 -5.69
C SER A 70 14.58 32.66 -5.37
N GLU A 71 13.47 32.53 -4.64
CA GLU A 71 12.65 33.65 -4.20
C GLU A 71 13.35 34.48 -3.12
N LYS A 72 14.05 33.83 -2.17
CA LYS A 72 14.91 34.52 -1.20
C LYS A 72 16.06 35.25 -1.86
N MET A 73 16.71 34.63 -2.84
CA MET A 73 17.80 35.24 -3.59
C MET A 73 17.30 36.46 -4.39
N ARG A 74 16.08 36.38 -4.96
CA ARG A 74 15.41 37.51 -5.62
C ARG A 74 15.05 38.62 -4.63
N ALA A 75 14.46 38.30 -3.49
CA ALA A 75 14.08 39.26 -2.46
C ALA A 75 15.30 39.96 -1.84
N GLN A 76 16.40 39.23 -1.60
CA GLN A 76 17.67 39.81 -1.16
C GLN A 76 18.28 40.73 -2.23
N ASN A 77 18.27 40.32 -3.50
CA ASN A 77 18.72 41.17 -4.61
C ASN A 77 17.86 42.43 -4.78
N GLU A 78 16.54 42.35 -4.54
CA GLU A 78 15.63 43.48 -4.56
C GLU A 78 15.80 44.42 -3.35
N MET A 79 16.05 43.88 -2.16
CA MET A 79 16.42 44.67 -0.98
C MET A 79 17.76 45.37 -1.17
N MET A 80 18.78 44.71 -1.72
CA MET A 80 20.07 45.34 -2.04
C MET A 80 19.94 46.45 -3.09
N LYS A 81 18.99 46.34 -4.03
CA LYS A 81 18.67 47.40 -4.99
C LYS A 81 17.93 48.60 -4.38
N LYS A 82 17.14 48.40 -3.32
CA LYS A 82 16.40 49.47 -2.63
C LYS A 82 17.23 50.25 -1.59
N VAL A 83 18.40 49.73 -1.19
CA VAL A 83 19.28 50.33 -0.16
C VAL A 83 20.42 51.19 -0.77
N GLN A 84 20.40 51.51 -2.07
CA GLN A 84 21.30 52.51 -2.64
C GLN A 84 20.65 53.90 -2.68
N PRO A 85 21.05 54.86 -1.82
CA PRO A 85 20.89 56.27 -2.14
C PRO A 85 22.00 56.69 -3.11
N SER A 86 21.62 57.53 -4.06
CA SER A 86 22.50 58.35 -4.87
C SER A 86 23.58 59.06 -4.03
N GLN A 87 24.86 58.78 -4.30
CA GLN A 87 25.89 59.81 -4.47
C GLN A 87 27.24 59.23 -4.92
N SER A 88 27.99 60.13 -5.54
CA SER A 88 29.18 60.03 -6.36
C SER A 88 30.48 59.59 -5.67
N SER A 89 31.37 59.04 -6.51
CA SER A 89 32.84 59.22 -6.58
C SER A 89 33.80 58.44 -5.65
N THR A 90 34.80 57.88 -6.37
CA THR A 90 36.22 57.60 -6.04
C THR A 90 36.65 56.30 -5.36
N HIS A 91 37.71 55.72 -5.97
CA HIS A 91 38.43 54.48 -5.70
C HIS A 91 38.85 54.24 -4.24
N HIS A 92 38.86 52.97 -3.82
CA HIS A 92 40.06 52.29 -3.30
C HIS A 92 39.88 50.76 -3.17
N VAL A 93 40.99 50.06 -3.41
CA VAL A 93 41.23 48.61 -3.32
C VAL A 93 41.54 48.23 -1.86
N GLY A 94 41.02 47.10 -1.35
CA GLY A 94 41.52 46.50 -0.11
C GLY A 94 40.65 45.42 0.56
N GLN A 95 41.04 44.15 0.35
CA GLN A 95 40.92 42.94 1.21
C GLN A 95 39.55 42.42 1.75
N PRO A 96 39.37 41.08 1.78
CA PRO A 96 38.16 40.44 2.28
C PRO A 96 38.18 40.30 3.81
N THR A 97 37.27 40.98 4.49
CA THR A 97 36.96 40.76 5.91
C THR A 97 35.86 39.72 6.06
N GLN A 98 36.09 38.83 7.00
CA GLN A 98 35.25 37.72 7.44
C GLN A 98 33.77 38.11 7.50
N ARG A 99 32.92 37.45 6.69
CA ARG A 99 31.47 37.42 6.92
C ARG A 99 31.20 36.28 7.89
N GLU A 100 30.94 36.65 9.14
CA GLU A 100 30.24 35.80 10.09
C GLU A 100 28.91 35.38 9.44
N GLU A 101 28.80 34.09 9.10
CA GLU A 101 27.55 33.48 8.68
C GLU A 101 26.59 33.51 9.88
N GLN A 102 25.70 34.51 9.90
CA GLN A 102 24.53 34.48 10.75
C GLN A 102 23.64 33.31 10.32
N VAL A 103 23.80 32.19 11.01
CA VAL A 103 22.92 31.01 10.94
C VAL A 103 21.52 31.42 11.39
N PHE A 104 20.63 31.65 10.42
CA PHE A 104 19.21 31.85 10.68
C PHE A 104 18.53 30.48 10.85
N SER A 105 18.08 30.19 12.07
CA SER A 105 17.31 28.99 12.42
C SER A 105 15.91 29.04 11.79
N TRP A 106 15.60 28.11 10.89
CA TRP A 106 14.31 27.99 10.18
C TRP A 106 13.24 27.21 10.95
N SER A 107 13.22 27.28 12.29
CA SER A 107 12.47 26.33 13.13
C SER A 107 10.97 26.61 13.35
N SER A 108 10.34 27.64 12.76
CA SER A 108 9.04 28.08 13.31
C SER A 108 7.86 28.41 12.38
N THR A 109 7.86 28.11 11.08
CA THR A 109 6.72 28.56 10.23
C THR A 109 6.12 27.59 9.21
N PHE A 110 6.53 26.33 9.15
CA PHE A 110 5.82 25.33 8.34
C PHE A 110 5.80 24.00 9.08
N ASP A 111 4.62 23.56 9.52
CA ASP A 111 4.44 22.26 10.15
C ASP A 111 4.44 21.15 9.07
N LEU A 112 5.63 20.87 8.56
CA LEU A 112 5.88 19.78 7.61
C LEU A 112 5.46 18.42 8.18
N SER A 113 5.42 18.27 9.50
CA SER A 113 4.96 17.02 10.11
C SER A 113 3.46 16.81 9.91
N SER A 114 2.67 17.88 10.01
CA SER A 114 1.23 17.86 9.72
C SER A 114 0.95 17.63 8.23
N LEU A 115 1.71 18.27 7.34
CA LEU A 115 1.61 18.03 5.89
C LEU A 115 1.99 16.59 5.52
N MET A 116 3.10 16.06 6.07
CA MET A 116 3.51 14.68 5.85
C MET A 116 2.48 13.70 6.39
N GLU A 117 1.85 13.98 7.53
CA GLU A 117 0.77 13.16 8.08
C GLU A 117 -0.48 13.16 7.19
N GLU A 118 -0.72 14.23 6.42
CA GLU A 118 -1.82 14.32 5.46
C GLU A 118 -1.63 13.34 4.29
N PHE A 119 -0.45 13.36 3.66
CA PHE A 119 -0.13 12.52 2.50
C PHE A 119 0.31 11.10 2.87
N PHE A 120 1.06 10.95 3.97
CA PHE A 120 1.64 9.70 4.46
C PHE A 120 1.25 9.48 5.92
N PRO A 121 0.00 9.06 6.17
CA PRO A 121 -0.48 8.85 7.52
C PRO A 121 0.41 7.85 8.26
N LYS A 122 0.78 8.19 9.50
CA LYS A 122 1.40 7.23 10.40
C LYS A 122 0.44 6.06 10.63
N ARG A 123 1.03 4.89 10.87
CA ARG A 123 0.27 3.70 11.24
C ARG A 123 -0.69 3.96 12.41
N GLU A 124 -0.24 4.68 13.44
CA GLU A 124 -1.07 5.04 14.59
C GLU A 124 -2.29 5.87 14.18
N THR A 125 -2.13 6.82 13.27
CA THR A 125 -3.24 7.60 12.71
C THR A 125 -4.25 6.72 11.99
N LEU A 126 -3.78 5.78 11.16
CA LEU A 126 -4.66 4.83 10.47
C LEU A 126 -5.40 3.92 11.44
N LEU A 127 -4.74 3.47 12.51
CA LEU A 127 -5.37 2.66 13.57
C LEU A 127 -6.42 3.46 14.35
N ASN A 128 -6.17 4.74 14.61
CA ASN A 128 -7.14 5.62 15.25
C ASN A 128 -8.36 5.85 14.35
N ILE A 129 -8.17 6.16 13.06
CA ILE A 129 -9.26 6.27 12.09
C ILE A 129 -10.08 4.98 12.09
N LYS A 130 -9.42 3.83 12.00
CA LYS A 130 -10.10 2.54 12.02
C LYS A 130 -10.96 2.37 13.28
N ARG A 131 -10.42 2.67 14.46
CA ARG A 131 -11.15 2.57 15.75
C ARG A 131 -12.37 3.49 15.75
N ASP A 132 -12.22 4.72 15.27
CA ASP A 132 -13.31 5.70 15.21
C ASP A 132 -14.41 5.28 14.22
N GLN A 133 -14.05 4.57 13.15
CA GLN A 133 -14.96 4.12 12.09
C GLN A 133 -15.59 2.74 12.38
N GLU A 134 -15.09 2.02 13.39
CA GLU A 134 -15.44 0.61 13.66
C GLU A 134 -16.95 0.38 13.77
N SER A 135 -17.65 1.23 14.53
CA SER A 135 -19.11 1.08 14.73
C SER A 135 -19.90 1.23 13.43
N GLN A 136 -19.48 2.14 12.55
CA GLN A 136 -20.13 2.34 11.26
C GLN A 136 -19.85 1.16 10.30
N VAL A 137 -18.62 0.64 10.30
CA VAL A 137 -18.27 -0.56 9.53
C VAL A 137 -19.10 -1.77 10.00
N LYS A 138 -19.28 -1.95 11.32
CA LYS A 138 -20.15 -3.00 11.87
C LYS A 138 -21.60 -2.86 11.40
N GLN A 139 -22.15 -1.65 11.42
CA GLN A 139 -23.51 -1.38 10.91
C GLN A 139 -23.66 -1.72 9.42
N ILE A 140 -22.64 -1.42 8.60
CA ILE A 140 -22.64 -1.78 7.18
C ILE A 140 -22.62 -3.30 7.01
N ILE A 141 -21.76 -4.01 7.75
CA ILE A 141 -21.68 -5.47 7.74
C ILE A 141 -23.03 -6.10 8.07
N GLU A 142 -23.70 -5.62 9.12
CA GLU A 142 -25.02 -6.11 9.54
C GLU A 142 -26.09 -5.81 8.51
N LYS A 143 -26.18 -4.55 8.05
CA LYS A 143 -27.15 -4.09 7.04
C LYS A 143 -27.07 -4.90 5.75
N ARG A 144 -25.86 -5.24 5.31
CA ARG A 144 -25.60 -5.95 4.05
C ARG A 144 -25.54 -7.47 4.21
N ASN A 145 -25.71 -7.98 5.42
CA ASN A 145 -25.55 -9.40 5.74
C ASN A 145 -24.22 -9.99 5.22
N ILE A 146 -23.11 -9.28 5.49
CA ILE A 146 -21.77 -9.75 5.17
C ILE A 146 -21.37 -10.80 6.21
N GLU A 147 -21.15 -12.03 5.75
CA GLU A 147 -20.89 -13.17 6.65
C GLU A 147 -19.39 -13.48 6.78
N TYR A 148 -18.62 -13.31 5.71
CA TYR A 148 -17.21 -13.69 5.66
C TYR A 148 -16.46 -12.94 4.56
N LEU A 149 -15.13 -12.94 4.68
CA LEU A 149 -14.21 -12.58 3.60
C LEU A 149 -13.64 -13.86 2.96
N VAL A 150 -13.10 -13.75 1.75
CA VAL A 150 -12.43 -14.87 1.08
C VAL A 150 -11.09 -14.46 0.51
N HIS A 151 -10.13 -15.38 0.57
CA HIS A 151 -8.81 -15.23 -0.03
C HIS A 151 -8.49 -16.49 -0.83
N PHE A 152 -8.15 -16.35 -2.11
CA PHE A 152 -7.67 -17.49 -2.90
C PHE A 152 -6.14 -17.58 -2.80
N THR A 153 -5.62 -18.80 -2.73
CA THR A 153 -4.18 -19.06 -2.71
C THR A 153 -3.88 -20.41 -3.36
N ARG A 154 -2.60 -20.66 -3.67
CA ARG A 154 -2.16 -21.96 -4.18
C ARG A 154 -2.28 -23.01 -3.09
N LEU A 155 -2.60 -24.24 -3.48
CA LEU A 155 -2.65 -25.36 -2.56
C LEU A 155 -1.32 -25.58 -1.84
N ASP A 156 -0.20 -25.31 -2.53
CA ASP A 156 1.17 -25.37 -2.00
C ASP A 156 1.38 -24.52 -0.73
N ASN A 157 0.64 -23.40 -0.61
CA ASN A 157 0.77 -22.49 0.52
C ASN A 157 -0.13 -22.90 1.70
N LEU A 158 -1.07 -23.82 1.50
CA LEU A 158 -2.11 -24.09 2.49
C LEU A 158 -1.53 -24.58 3.81
N HIS A 159 -0.56 -25.51 3.78
CA HIS A 159 -0.02 -26.09 5.01
C HIS A 159 0.63 -25.04 5.93
N SER A 160 1.42 -24.12 5.37
CA SER A 160 2.05 -23.06 6.16
C SER A 160 1.02 -22.04 6.65
N ILE A 161 -0.04 -21.77 5.88
CA ILE A 161 -1.14 -20.90 6.31
C ILE A 161 -1.91 -21.49 7.48
N LEU A 162 -2.21 -22.79 7.46
CA LEU A 162 -2.90 -23.46 8.57
C LEU A 162 -2.06 -23.51 9.86
N GLN A 163 -0.74 -23.34 9.76
CA GLN A 163 0.17 -23.32 10.91
C GLN A 163 0.43 -21.91 11.45
N ASN A 164 0.51 -20.91 10.56
CA ASN A 164 1.03 -19.58 10.90
C ASN A 164 0.04 -18.44 10.64
N GLY A 165 -1.13 -18.73 10.06
CA GLY A 165 -2.05 -17.74 9.53
C GLY A 165 -1.64 -17.23 8.14
N LEU A 166 -2.36 -16.25 7.62
CA LEU A 166 -1.96 -15.57 6.38
C LEU A 166 -0.89 -14.54 6.70
N VAL A 167 0.36 -14.92 6.47
CA VAL A 167 1.53 -14.05 6.67
C VAL A 167 1.80 -13.25 5.40
N PRO A 168 1.84 -11.90 5.46
CA PRO A 168 2.16 -11.05 4.31
C PRO A 168 3.57 -11.29 3.75
N VAL A 169 3.73 -11.01 2.46
CA VAL A 169 4.99 -11.22 1.71
C VAL A 169 6.18 -10.54 2.38
N SER A 170 6.00 -9.33 2.91
CA SER A 170 7.06 -8.56 3.58
C SER A 170 7.59 -9.21 4.87
N ILE A 171 6.85 -10.16 5.43
CA ILE A 171 7.18 -10.85 6.70
C ILE A 171 7.63 -12.30 6.45
N GLN A 172 7.19 -12.94 5.36
CA GLN A 172 7.47 -14.34 5.05
C GLN A 172 8.97 -14.67 5.05
N GLN A 173 9.81 -13.82 4.46
CA GLN A 173 11.27 -14.02 4.46
C GLN A 173 11.86 -14.02 5.87
N LYS A 174 11.41 -13.09 6.73
CA LYS A 174 11.87 -12.99 8.12
C LYS A 174 11.46 -14.20 8.94
N MET A 175 10.26 -14.74 8.68
CA MET A 175 9.74 -15.94 9.32
C MET A 175 10.20 -17.25 8.68
N LYS A 176 10.97 -17.19 7.59
CA LYS A 176 11.44 -18.36 6.82
C LYS A 176 10.30 -19.28 6.37
N ILE A 177 9.15 -18.69 6.02
CA ILE A 177 7.98 -19.42 5.54
C ILE A 177 8.15 -19.72 4.05
N PRO A 178 8.17 -20.99 3.62
CA PRO A 178 8.11 -21.33 2.21
C PRO A 178 6.75 -20.86 1.67
N SER A 179 6.79 -19.99 0.67
CA SER A 179 5.59 -19.41 0.06
C SER A 179 5.82 -19.23 -1.43
N ILE A 180 4.77 -19.47 -2.21
CA ILE A 180 4.77 -19.27 -3.66
C ILE A 180 3.84 -18.10 -3.98
N HIS A 181 4.38 -17.08 -4.63
CA HIS A 181 3.66 -15.84 -4.94
C HIS A 181 3.05 -15.92 -6.34
N ASN A 182 1.82 -15.42 -6.48
CA ASN A 182 1.08 -15.42 -7.75
C ASN A 182 1.23 -14.12 -8.55
N ASP A 183 1.61 -13.05 -7.85
CA ASP A 183 1.81 -11.72 -8.40
C ASP A 183 3.18 -11.24 -7.94
N GLU A 184 4.18 -11.33 -8.81
CA GLU A 184 5.54 -10.86 -8.53
C GLU A 184 5.65 -9.33 -8.63
N GLN A 185 4.78 -8.70 -9.42
CA GLN A 185 4.87 -7.27 -9.70
C GLN A 185 4.23 -6.43 -8.60
N ARG A 186 3.21 -6.96 -7.89
CA ARG A 186 2.49 -6.30 -6.77
C ARG A 186 2.41 -4.78 -6.95
N ILE A 187 1.74 -4.36 -8.02
CA ILE A 187 1.73 -2.97 -8.48
C ILE A 187 1.14 -2.02 -7.41
N ASP A 188 0.29 -2.54 -6.52
CA ASP A 188 -0.24 -1.82 -5.36
C ASP A 188 0.83 -1.48 -4.28
N MET A 189 1.99 -2.13 -4.30
CA MET A 189 3.12 -2.02 -3.36
C MET A 189 2.78 -2.33 -1.89
N LYS A 190 1.62 -2.91 -1.59
CA LYS A 190 1.19 -3.30 -0.23
C LYS A 190 1.69 -4.68 0.17
N LEU A 191 3.00 -4.88 0.16
CA LEU A 191 3.64 -6.16 0.50
C LEU A 191 3.39 -6.60 1.95
N ASP A 192 2.97 -5.68 2.81
CA ASP A 192 2.54 -5.87 4.19
C ASP A 192 1.06 -6.26 4.35
N CYS A 193 0.32 -6.41 3.24
CA CYS A 193 -1.09 -6.74 3.24
C CYS A 193 -1.43 -8.06 2.54
N THR A 194 -2.53 -8.67 3.00
CA THR A 194 -3.23 -9.77 2.35
C THR A 194 -4.51 -9.25 1.68
N SER A 195 -4.67 -9.52 0.39
CA SER A 195 -5.89 -9.14 -0.37
C SER A 195 -7.03 -10.11 -0.11
N CYS A 196 -8.18 -9.59 0.33
CA CYS A 196 -9.38 -10.38 0.59
C CYS A 196 -10.56 -9.83 -0.22
N SER A 197 -11.42 -10.70 -0.74
CA SER A 197 -12.70 -10.30 -1.38
C SER A 197 -13.85 -10.46 -0.38
N VAL A 198 -14.94 -9.70 -0.56
CA VAL A 198 -16.13 -9.81 0.30
C VAL A 198 -17.11 -10.82 -0.29
N GLY A 199 -17.38 -11.92 0.43
CA GLY A 199 -18.37 -12.95 0.10
C GLY A 199 -18.09 -13.83 -1.12
N PHE A 200 -17.41 -13.33 -2.16
CA PHE A 200 -17.05 -14.11 -3.34
C PHE A 200 -15.66 -13.69 -3.87
N PRO A 201 -14.82 -14.62 -4.35
CA PRO A 201 -13.47 -14.28 -4.81
C PRO A 201 -13.49 -13.27 -5.96
N ASN A 202 -12.40 -12.50 -6.08
CA ASN A 202 -12.08 -11.76 -7.30
C ASN A 202 -11.85 -12.75 -8.46
N TYR A 203 -12.95 -13.23 -9.04
CA TYR A 203 -12.95 -14.33 -10.00
C TYR A 203 -12.24 -13.96 -11.30
N LYS A 204 -12.14 -12.66 -11.63
CA LYS A 204 -11.40 -12.18 -12.80
C LYS A 204 -9.92 -12.42 -12.62
N LEU A 205 -9.36 -11.92 -11.52
CA LEU A 205 -7.95 -12.12 -11.18
C LEU A 205 -7.65 -13.60 -10.95
N PHE A 206 -8.54 -14.30 -10.25
CA PHE A 206 -8.38 -15.71 -9.98
C PHE A 206 -8.37 -16.55 -11.25
N TYR A 207 -9.31 -16.33 -12.18
CA TYR A 207 -9.34 -16.98 -13.50
C TYR A 207 -8.07 -16.69 -14.30
N THR A 208 -7.57 -15.44 -14.29
CA THR A 208 -6.28 -15.10 -14.92
C THR A 208 -5.13 -15.94 -14.38
N PHE A 209 -5.05 -16.12 -13.07
CA PHE A 209 -4.00 -16.93 -12.47
C PHE A 209 -4.14 -18.42 -12.77
N ARG A 210 -5.35 -18.98 -12.64
CA ARG A 210 -5.55 -20.41 -12.86
C ARG A 210 -5.37 -20.83 -14.31
N GLU A 211 -5.96 -20.09 -15.24
CA GLU A 211 -6.11 -20.57 -16.62
C GLU A 211 -5.02 -20.04 -17.56
N TYR A 212 -4.42 -18.87 -17.27
CA TYR A 212 -3.43 -18.25 -18.16
C TYR A 212 -2.03 -18.22 -17.58
N LYS A 213 -1.85 -17.74 -16.34
CA LYS A 213 -0.49 -17.61 -15.76
C LYS A 213 0.05 -18.95 -15.27
N TYR A 214 -0.77 -19.75 -14.60
CA TYR A 214 -0.34 -20.97 -13.92
C TYR A 214 -1.26 -22.17 -14.22
N PRO A 215 -1.47 -22.52 -15.50
CA PRO A 215 -2.33 -23.64 -15.89
C PRO A 215 -1.88 -24.94 -15.22
N GLY A 216 -2.85 -25.71 -14.70
CA GLY A 216 -2.61 -26.98 -14.00
C GLY A 216 -2.20 -26.85 -12.53
N THR A 217 -1.98 -25.63 -12.02
CA THR A 217 -1.72 -25.41 -10.58
C THR A 217 -3.00 -25.64 -9.77
N ARG A 218 -2.87 -26.22 -8.58
CA ARG A 218 -3.99 -26.42 -7.64
C ARG A 218 -4.19 -25.22 -6.73
N TRP A 219 -5.44 -24.92 -6.43
CA TRP A 219 -5.83 -23.72 -5.70
C TRP A 219 -6.83 -24.06 -4.60
N VAL A 220 -6.84 -23.22 -3.58
CA VAL A 220 -7.77 -23.31 -2.45
C VAL A 220 -8.28 -21.92 -2.11
N ILE A 221 -9.47 -21.87 -1.54
CA ILE A 221 -10.08 -20.63 -1.08
C ILE A 221 -10.23 -20.71 0.43
N ILE A 222 -9.75 -19.69 1.10
CA ILE A 222 -9.79 -19.57 2.55
C ILE A 222 -10.91 -18.60 2.88
N VAL A 223 -11.93 -19.10 3.56
CA VAL A 223 -13.01 -18.31 4.14
C VAL A 223 -12.52 -17.79 5.49
N LEU A 224 -12.54 -16.46 5.64
CA LEU A 224 -12.09 -15.76 6.82
C LEU A 224 -13.29 -15.18 7.57
N ASP A 225 -13.26 -15.27 8.90
CA ASP A 225 -14.19 -14.55 9.76
C ASP A 225 -14.06 -13.04 9.49
N LYS A 226 -15.19 -12.37 9.24
CA LYS A 226 -15.27 -10.93 8.99
C LYS A 226 -14.72 -10.10 10.14
N ASP A 227 -14.68 -10.64 11.36
CA ASP A 227 -14.15 -9.96 12.53
C ASP A 227 -12.63 -9.71 12.46
N VAL A 228 -11.94 -10.31 11.48
CA VAL A 228 -10.55 -9.92 11.11
C VAL A 228 -10.43 -8.42 10.84
N LEU A 229 -11.50 -7.78 10.34
CA LEU A 229 -11.53 -6.34 10.09
C LEU A 229 -11.42 -5.51 11.38
N PHE A 230 -11.64 -6.12 12.55
CA PHE A 230 -11.66 -5.45 13.86
C PHE A 230 -10.48 -5.82 14.76
N SER A 231 -9.50 -6.57 14.25
CA SER A 231 -8.27 -6.85 14.99
C SER A 231 -7.58 -5.53 15.43
N PRO A 232 -7.10 -5.40 16.68
CA PRO A 232 -6.57 -4.13 17.18
C PRO A 232 -5.29 -3.66 16.49
N THR A 233 -4.58 -4.57 15.80
CA THR A 233 -3.27 -4.30 15.23
C THR A 233 -3.31 -4.00 13.74
N ASN A 234 -4.26 -4.55 12.98
CA ASN A 234 -4.25 -4.41 11.52
C ASN A 234 -4.96 -3.15 11.04
N ILE A 235 -4.57 -2.70 9.84
CA ILE A 235 -5.25 -1.70 9.04
C ILE A 235 -6.02 -2.43 7.94
N ALA A 236 -7.23 -1.96 7.65
CA ALA A 236 -8.01 -2.40 6.51
C ALA A 236 -8.14 -1.25 5.50
N TYR A 237 -7.75 -1.49 4.25
CA TYR A 237 -7.95 -0.57 3.14
C TYR A 237 -9.08 -1.08 2.25
N TYR A 238 -10.15 -0.30 2.12
CA TYR A 238 -11.35 -0.65 1.37
C TYR A 238 -11.26 -0.14 -0.07
N CYS A 239 -10.96 -1.04 -1.00
CA CYS A 239 -10.79 -0.71 -2.41
C CYS A 239 -12.07 -1.07 -3.20
N HIS A 240 -12.80 -0.07 -3.68
CA HIS A 240 -14.06 -0.26 -4.44
C HIS A 240 -13.88 -0.86 -5.85
N THR A 241 -12.64 -1.00 -6.32
CA THR A 241 -12.22 -1.71 -7.52
C THR A 241 -10.80 -2.26 -7.28
N ASN A 242 -10.10 -2.71 -8.31
CA ASN A 242 -8.75 -3.25 -8.21
C ASN A 242 -7.81 -2.27 -7.47
N ALA A 243 -7.17 -2.75 -6.40
CA ALA A 243 -6.27 -1.97 -5.56
C ALA A 243 -5.12 -1.32 -6.37
N ALA A 244 -4.54 -2.03 -7.34
CA ALA A 244 -3.47 -1.50 -8.20
C ALA A 244 -3.92 -0.30 -9.06
N GLY A 245 -5.23 -0.17 -9.30
CA GLY A 245 -5.81 0.98 -9.99
C GLY A 245 -6.15 2.16 -9.06
N ILE A 246 -6.35 1.90 -7.76
CA ILE A 246 -6.76 2.89 -6.76
C ILE A 246 -5.56 3.57 -6.11
N PHE A 247 -4.58 2.80 -5.61
CA PHE A 247 -3.46 3.34 -4.84
C PHE A 247 -2.70 4.47 -5.55
N PRO A 248 -2.46 4.42 -6.87
CA PRO A 248 -1.83 5.53 -7.61
C PRO A 248 -2.70 6.79 -7.76
N ARG A 249 -4.00 6.75 -7.43
CA ARG A 249 -4.97 7.83 -7.67
C ARG A 249 -5.43 8.54 -6.40
N ILE A 250 -5.24 7.93 -5.24
CA ILE A 250 -5.61 8.52 -3.95
C ILE A 250 -4.54 9.52 -3.49
N SER A 251 -4.96 10.55 -2.77
CA SER A 251 -4.02 11.52 -2.19
C SER A 251 -3.48 11.04 -0.85
N SER A 252 -4.28 10.27 -0.11
CA SER A 252 -3.92 9.72 1.20
C SER A 252 -4.53 8.34 1.43
N ALA A 253 -3.76 7.45 2.05
CA ALA A 253 -4.27 6.13 2.44
C ALA A 253 -5.42 6.20 3.47
N LYS A 254 -5.56 7.32 4.18
CA LYS A 254 -6.69 7.59 5.10
C LYS A 254 -8.04 7.43 4.40
N GLU A 255 -8.11 7.83 3.14
CA GLU A 255 -9.35 7.80 2.34
C GLU A 255 -9.94 6.40 2.27
N LEU A 256 -9.07 5.37 2.20
CA LEU A 256 -9.47 3.97 2.09
C LEU A 256 -9.74 3.30 3.44
N CYS A 257 -9.44 3.95 4.57
CA CYS A 257 -9.64 3.38 5.92
C CYS A 257 -10.97 3.80 6.57
N THR A 258 -11.89 4.39 5.80
CA THR A 258 -13.15 4.95 6.31
C THR A 258 -14.33 4.04 6.09
N ALA A 259 -15.37 4.15 6.93
CA ALA A 259 -16.63 3.44 6.71
C ALA A 259 -17.30 3.85 5.39
N ASN A 260 -17.12 5.11 4.97
CA ASN A 260 -17.57 5.57 3.66
C ASN A 260 -16.86 4.84 2.50
N ALA A 261 -15.54 4.62 2.60
CA ALA A 261 -14.83 3.81 1.60
C ALA A 261 -15.30 2.36 1.58
N PHE A 262 -15.62 1.79 2.74
CA PHE A 262 -16.21 0.46 2.83
C PHE A 262 -17.60 0.39 2.17
N GLU A 263 -18.51 1.31 2.50
CA GLU A 263 -19.85 1.38 1.88
C GLU A 263 -19.74 1.60 0.36
N ASN A 264 -18.76 2.39 -0.10
CA ASN A 264 -18.52 2.63 -1.53
C ASN A 264 -18.09 1.39 -2.32
N MET A 265 -17.64 0.31 -1.67
CA MET A 265 -17.43 -0.98 -2.35
C MET A 265 -18.74 -1.59 -2.87
N PHE A 266 -19.88 -1.12 -2.37
CA PHE A 266 -21.24 -1.52 -2.73
C PHE A 266 -22.01 -0.40 -3.44
N CYS A 267 -21.31 0.50 -4.14
CA CYS A 267 -21.92 1.64 -4.82
C CYS A 267 -23.00 1.22 -5.83
N ASP A 268 -24.03 2.04 -5.96
CA ASP A 268 -25.17 1.76 -6.84
C ASP A 268 -24.82 1.84 -8.33
N SER A 269 -23.75 2.55 -8.67
CA SER A 269 -23.31 2.68 -10.06
C SER A 269 -21.79 2.78 -10.18
N ILE A 270 -21.25 2.19 -11.25
CA ILE A 270 -19.84 2.27 -11.62
C ILE A 270 -19.75 2.68 -13.09
N THR A 271 -18.90 3.67 -13.39
CA THR A 271 -18.50 3.95 -14.76
C THR A 271 -17.19 3.23 -15.04
N THR A 272 -17.22 2.36 -16.04
CA THR A 272 -16.08 1.52 -16.37
C THR A 272 -15.03 2.26 -17.22
N LYS A 273 -13.88 1.61 -17.50
CA LYS A 273 -12.81 2.24 -18.31
C LYS A 273 -13.27 2.51 -19.75
N GLU A 274 -14.22 1.72 -20.25
CA GLU A 274 -14.86 1.92 -21.55
C GLU A 274 -15.99 2.96 -21.52
N ASN A 275 -16.11 3.76 -20.46
CA ASN A 275 -17.20 4.72 -20.22
C ASN A 275 -18.60 4.06 -20.19
N LYS A 276 -18.67 2.77 -19.88
CA LYS A 276 -19.94 2.07 -19.70
C LYS A 276 -20.46 2.33 -18.30
N LEU A 277 -21.70 2.80 -18.18
CA LEU A 277 -22.38 2.91 -16.89
C LEU A 277 -22.99 1.56 -16.51
N ILE A 278 -22.57 1.00 -15.39
CA ILE A 278 -23.12 -0.22 -14.79
C ILE A 278 -23.93 0.19 -13.56
N GLN A 279 -25.18 -0.26 -13.50
CA GLN A 279 -26.06 -0.10 -12.34
C GLN A 279 -26.08 -1.40 -11.54
N ARG A 280 -25.86 -1.33 -10.22
CA ARG A 280 -25.82 -2.48 -9.30
C ARG A 280 -27.13 -3.28 -9.34
N GLU A 281 -28.27 -2.59 -9.43
CA GLU A 281 -29.60 -3.22 -9.53
C GLU A 281 -29.70 -4.18 -10.73
N SER A 282 -29.01 -3.88 -11.84
CA SER A 282 -29.00 -4.70 -13.05
C SER A 282 -28.14 -5.96 -12.92
N LEU A 283 -27.18 -5.98 -11.98
CA LEU A 283 -26.28 -7.12 -11.77
C LEU A 283 -26.99 -8.30 -11.10
N LYS A 284 -28.11 -8.05 -10.40
CA LYS A 284 -28.87 -9.07 -9.65
C LYS A 284 -27.98 -9.92 -8.73
N ILE A 285 -27.01 -9.27 -8.10
CA ILE A 285 -26.10 -9.84 -7.11
C ILE A 285 -26.67 -9.72 -5.69
N ASN A 286 -26.19 -10.56 -4.76
CA ASN A 286 -26.53 -10.44 -3.35
C ASN A 286 -25.95 -9.12 -2.80
N ASP A 287 -26.65 -8.50 -1.84
CA ASP A 287 -26.18 -7.25 -1.26
C ASP A 287 -24.89 -7.40 -0.44
N SER A 288 -24.59 -8.62 0.02
CA SER A 288 -23.37 -8.97 0.76
C SER A 288 -22.10 -9.03 -0.09
N ILE A 289 -22.19 -8.90 -1.41
CA ILE A 289 -21.02 -8.88 -2.31
C ILE A 289 -20.85 -7.52 -3.01
N THR A 290 -19.59 -7.16 -3.28
CA THR A 290 -19.21 -5.86 -3.85
C THR A 290 -19.75 -5.66 -5.27
N THR A 291 -19.93 -4.39 -5.66
CA THR A 291 -20.43 -4.06 -7.01
C THR A 291 -19.41 -4.47 -8.06
N ASP A 292 -18.17 -3.97 -7.98
CA ASP A 292 -17.06 -4.41 -8.83
C ASP A 292 -16.53 -5.78 -8.33
N PRO A 293 -16.44 -6.81 -9.19
CA PRO A 293 -15.85 -8.10 -8.81
C PRO A 293 -14.36 -8.03 -8.50
N GLN A 294 -13.67 -6.95 -8.87
CA GLN A 294 -12.26 -6.73 -8.57
C GLN A 294 -12.05 -5.91 -7.28
N ALA A 295 -13.11 -5.50 -6.60
CA ALA A 295 -13.02 -4.83 -5.32
C ALA A 295 -12.42 -5.76 -4.26
N GLU A 296 -11.49 -5.25 -3.47
CA GLU A 296 -10.73 -6.02 -2.48
C GLU A 296 -10.57 -5.20 -1.20
N ILE A 297 -10.43 -5.90 -0.08
CA ILE A 297 -9.96 -5.33 1.18
C ILE A 297 -8.53 -5.77 1.37
N LEU A 298 -7.61 -4.82 1.46
CA LEU A 298 -6.23 -5.12 1.83
C LEU A 298 -6.10 -5.04 3.35
N ILE A 299 -5.75 -6.16 3.96
CA ILE A 299 -5.60 -6.28 5.42
C ILE A 299 -4.11 -6.35 5.75
N SER A 300 -3.60 -5.40 6.51
CA SER A 300 -2.19 -5.39 6.93
C SER A 300 -1.89 -6.45 7.99
N ASP A 301 -0.61 -6.78 8.14
CA ASP A 301 -0.09 -7.69 9.15
C ASP A 301 -0.59 -9.15 9.00
N ILE A 302 -0.18 -10.00 9.93
CA ILE A 302 -0.56 -11.42 9.93
C ILE A 302 -2.04 -11.54 10.29
N ILE A 303 -2.79 -12.24 9.44
CA ILE A 303 -4.14 -12.71 9.80
C ILE A 303 -3.97 -14.02 10.55
N ASP A 304 -4.23 -13.99 11.85
CA ASP A 304 -4.09 -15.12 12.76
C ASP A 304 -4.98 -16.31 12.36
N THR A 305 -4.54 -17.52 12.71
CA THR A 305 -5.26 -18.77 12.40
C THR A 305 -6.66 -18.81 12.99
N ASN A 306 -6.92 -18.09 14.09
CA ASN A 306 -8.25 -18.01 14.70
C ASN A 306 -9.30 -17.33 13.80
N TYR A 307 -8.89 -16.57 12.78
CA TYR A 307 -9.81 -16.00 11.80
C TYR A 307 -10.08 -16.93 10.60
N ILE A 308 -9.41 -18.07 10.50
CA ILE A 308 -9.64 -19.03 9.41
C ILE A 308 -10.88 -19.86 9.75
N GLY A 309 -11.97 -19.61 9.03
CA GLY A 309 -13.24 -20.30 9.24
C GLY A 309 -13.35 -21.63 8.50
N CYS A 310 -13.23 -21.61 7.17
CA CYS A 310 -13.38 -22.81 6.34
C CYS A 310 -12.40 -22.81 5.16
N ILE A 311 -11.87 -23.98 4.84
CA ILE A 311 -11.04 -24.22 3.66
C ILE A 311 -11.89 -24.82 2.54
N CYS A 312 -11.99 -24.11 1.42
CA CYS A 312 -12.81 -24.49 0.28
C CYS A 312 -11.95 -25.00 -0.87
N PHE A 313 -12.09 -26.29 -1.16
CA PHE A 313 -11.44 -26.99 -2.26
C PHE A 313 -12.33 -27.01 -3.51
N GLN A 314 -11.71 -27.14 -4.70
CA GLN A 314 -12.48 -27.25 -5.93
C GLN A 314 -13.10 -28.64 -6.10
N ASN A 315 -12.39 -29.68 -5.68
CA ASN A 315 -12.79 -31.08 -5.83
C ASN A 315 -12.07 -31.97 -4.79
N GLN A 316 -12.44 -33.26 -4.74
CA GLN A 316 -11.87 -34.23 -3.81
C GLN A 316 -10.37 -34.48 -4.05
N GLN A 317 -9.92 -34.45 -5.31
CA GLN A 317 -8.51 -34.70 -5.64
C GLN A 317 -7.58 -33.68 -4.97
N ASP A 318 -8.00 -32.41 -4.88
CA ASP A 318 -7.17 -31.39 -4.22
C ASP A 318 -7.02 -31.64 -2.71
N ILE A 319 -8.01 -32.26 -2.06
CA ILE A 319 -7.94 -32.67 -0.65
C ILE A 319 -6.98 -33.85 -0.52
N ASP A 320 -7.14 -34.86 -1.38
CA ASP A 320 -6.32 -36.07 -1.37
C ASP A 320 -4.84 -35.72 -1.62
N ASP A 321 -4.57 -34.84 -2.59
CA ASP A 321 -3.22 -34.32 -2.90
C ASP A 321 -2.61 -33.59 -1.70
N TYR A 322 -3.39 -32.76 -1.00
CA TYR A 322 -2.93 -32.08 0.21
C TYR A 322 -2.55 -33.07 1.31
N ILE A 323 -3.43 -34.04 1.60
CA ILE A 323 -3.24 -35.03 2.67
C ILE A 323 -2.05 -35.93 2.35
N GLN A 324 -1.89 -36.35 1.09
CA GLN A 324 -0.76 -37.16 0.66
C GLN A 324 0.58 -36.45 0.87
N GLN A 325 0.63 -35.14 0.65
CA GLN A 325 1.87 -34.36 0.76
C GLN A 325 2.18 -33.94 2.20
N ASN A 326 1.15 -33.59 2.99
CA ASN A 326 1.33 -32.88 4.26
C ASN A 326 0.80 -33.62 5.50
N GLY A 327 0.17 -34.78 5.31
CA GLY A 327 -0.59 -35.45 6.38
C GLY A 327 -1.96 -34.81 6.61
N SER A 328 -2.73 -35.42 7.53
CA SER A 328 -4.10 -34.96 7.86
C SER A 328 -4.19 -34.22 9.19
N GLU A 329 -3.12 -34.23 10.00
CA GLU A 329 -3.18 -33.74 11.39
C GLU A 329 -3.54 -32.25 11.47
N VAL A 330 -2.99 -31.42 10.58
CA VAL A 330 -3.20 -29.98 10.60
C VAL A 330 -4.58 -29.62 10.04
N ILE A 331 -4.96 -30.17 8.88
CA ILE A 331 -6.23 -29.84 8.22
C ILE A 331 -7.45 -30.34 8.97
N ASN A 332 -7.34 -31.43 9.75
CA ASN A 332 -8.42 -31.92 10.59
C ASN A 332 -8.82 -30.95 11.72
N ASN A 333 -7.98 -29.96 12.03
CA ASN A 333 -8.32 -28.90 13.00
C ASN A 333 -9.18 -27.79 12.37
N TYR A 334 -9.39 -27.80 11.06
CA TYR A 334 -10.14 -26.80 10.34
C TYR A 334 -11.33 -27.42 9.60
N GLU A 335 -12.43 -26.68 9.55
CA GLU A 335 -13.52 -27.03 8.66
C GLU A 335 -13.05 -26.94 7.21
N HIS A 336 -13.33 -27.96 6.42
CA HIS A 336 -13.02 -27.95 5.00
C HIS A 336 -14.11 -28.63 4.17
N LYS A 337 -14.36 -28.07 2.98
CA LYS A 337 -15.48 -28.45 2.11
C LYS A 337 -15.08 -28.36 0.65
N ILE A 338 -15.77 -29.12 -0.19
CA ILE A 338 -15.70 -28.98 -1.65
C ILE A 338 -16.74 -27.93 -2.07
N VAL A 339 -16.28 -26.80 -2.60
CA VAL A 339 -17.13 -25.67 -3.03
C VAL A 339 -16.71 -25.21 -4.43
N PRO A 340 -17.10 -25.96 -5.48
CA PRO A 340 -16.66 -25.66 -6.85
C PRO A 340 -17.12 -24.29 -7.33
N GLY A 341 -18.27 -23.81 -6.84
CA GLY A 341 -18.85 -22.53 -7.25
C GLY A 341 -17.98 -21.31 -6.95
N PHE A 342 -17.05 -21.38 -5.98
CA PHE A 342 -16.08 -20.31 -5.77
C PHE A 342 -14.96 -20.26 -6.85
N PHE A 343 -14.82 -21.32 -7.62
CA PHE A 343 -13.89 -21.41 -8.74
C PHE A 343 -14.54 -20.96 -10.07
N ASP A 344 -15.83 -20.65 -10.06
CA ASP A 344 -16.57 -20.12 -11.20
C ASP A 344 -16.64 -18.59 -11.19
N ALA A 345 -17.10 -18.02 -12.31
CA ALA A 345 -17.42 -16.60 -12.38
C ALA A 345 -18.76 -16.30 -11.68
N ARG A 346 -18.92 -15.07 -11.18
CA ARG A 346 -20.22 -14.60 -10.70
C ARG A 346 -21.26 -14.60 -11.83
N LYS A 347 -22.54 -14.67 -11.47
CA LYS A 347 -23.66 -14.65 -12.45
C LYS A 347 -23.67 -13.38 -13.31
N ASP A 348 -23.12 -12.28 -12.81
CA ASP A 348 -23.05 -11.00 -13.49
C ASP A 348 -21.81 -10.85 -14.40
N TYR A 349 -21.01 -11.90 -14.62
CA TYR A 349 -19.76 -11.82 -15.39
C TYR A 349 -19.89 -11.22 -16.79
N MET A 350 -21.04 -11.37 -17.43
CA MET A 350 -21.33 -10.77 -18.74
C MET A 350 -21.23 -9.24 -18.74
N PHE A 351 -21.47 -8.59 -17.60
CA PHE A 351 -21.32 -7.14 -17.47
C PHE A 351 -19.85 -6.69 -17.47
N TRP A 352 -18.92 -7.60 -17.15
CA TRP A 352 -17.51 -7.34 -16.85
C TRP A 352 -16.50 -7.89 -17.87
N LYS A 353 -16.98 -8.46 -19.00
CA LYS A 353 -16.16 -9.17 -20.00
C LYS A 353 -15.06 -8.34 -20.69
N LYS A 354 -15.15 -7.01 -20.65
CA LYS A 354 -14.21 -6.09 -21.32
C LYS A 354 -13.43 -5.17 -20.37
N GLU A 355 -13.60 -5.36 -19.06
CA GLU A 355 -13.00 -4.49 -18.02
C GLU A 355 -11.65 -4.98 -17.48
#